data_AF-A0A0K0DVM5-F1
#
_entry.id   AF-A0A0K0DVM5-F1
#
_cell.length_a   1.000
_cell.length_b   1.000
_cell.length_c   1.000
_cell.angle_alpha   90.00
_cell.angle_beta   90.00
_cell.angle_gamma   90.00
#
_symmetry.space_group_name_H-M   'P 1'
#
loop_
_entity.id
_entity.type
_entity.pdbx_description
1 polymer ?
#
loop_
_entity_poly.entity_id
_entity_poly.type
_entity_poly.pdbx_seq_one_letter_code
_entity_poly.pdbx_strand_id
1 'polypeptide(L)'
;MYNFVALFFSIQLYSVLYCLDYHQFTEEERIKLKLIVVECNVPIGCREQIISDLENRYQLSACNELNNDNYNIFGRCLDSKFHKYFNVPRKYLFIHGEVCCENIPNVSDVCQKACRNVFYAISMNQSFKEQQLKMLCNTINFSGDEKILKCTKYIQKIK
;
A
#
# COMPACT_ATOMS: atom_id res chain seq x y z
N MET A 1 -9.15 -18.70 -29.47
CA MET A 1 -10.03 -17.55 -29.14
C MET A 1 -10.22 -17.30 -27.63
N TYR A 2 -9.85 -18.21 -26.72
CA TYR A 2 -10.03 -17.99 -25.27
C TYR A 2 -9.03 -17.02 -24.60
N ASN A 3 -7.81 -16.88 -25.14
CA ASN A 3 -6.79 -16.01 -24.53
C ASN A 3 -7.09 -14.51 -24.63
N PHE A 4 -7.84 -14.06 -25.64
CA PHE A 4 -8.17 -12.64 -25.80
C PHE A 4 -9.27 -12.18 -24.83
N VAL A 5 -10.22 -13.07 -24.51
CA VAL A 5 -11.31 -12.78 -23.56
C VAL A 5 -10.77 -12.67 -22.13
N ALA A 6 -9.84 -13.55 -21.73
CA ALA A 6 -9.19 -13.48 -20.42
C ALA A 6 -8.36 -12.20 -20.22
N LEU A 7 -7.69 -11.71 -21.28
CA LEU A 7 -6.93 -10.46 -21.25
C LEU A 7 -7.86 -9.23 -21.12
N PHE A 8 -9.01 -9.24 -21.80
CA PHE A 8 -9.97 -8.14 -21.73
C PHE A 8 -10.64 -8.03 -20.35
N PHE A 9 -11.00 -9.18 -19.74
CA PHE A 9 -11.57 -9.20 -18.39
C PHE A 9 -10.56 -8.79 -17.33
N SER A 10 -9.27 -9.15 -17.49
CA SER A 10 -8.23 -8.70 -16.56
C SER A 10 -8.01 -7.19 -16.65
N ILE A 11 -7.98 -6.59 -17.85
CA ILE A 11 -7.81 -5.14 -18.00
C ILE A 11 -9.00 -4.36 -17.41
N GLN A 12 -10.24 -4.81 -17.63
CA GLN A 12 -11.41 -4.14 -17.03
C GLN A 12 -11.42 -4.25 -15.51
N LEU A 13 -11.08 -5.42 -14.93
CA LEU A 13 -10.91 -5.56 -13.48
C LEU A 13 -9.86 -4.58 -12.95
N TYR A 14 -8.70 -4.48 -13.62
CA TYR A 14 -7.63 -3.56 -13.22
C TYR A 14 -8.10 -2.11 -13.18
N SER A 15 -8.83 -1.65 -14.21
CA SER A 15 -9.34 -0.27 -14.25
C SER A 15 -10.43 0.03 -13.22
N VAL A 16 -11.29 -0.95 -12.90
CA VAL A 16 -12.35 -0.77 -11.89
C VAL A 16 -11.76 -0.79 -10.48
N LEU A 17 -10.71 -1.57 -10.23
CA LEU A 17 -10.05 -1.58 -8.93
C LEU A 17 -9.44 -0.20 -8.63
N TYR A 18 -8.62 0.36 -9.51
CA TYR A 18 -7.91 1.60 -9.16
C TYR A 18 -8.77 2.87 -9.10
N CYS A 19 -10.03 2.85 -9.55
CA CYS A 19 -10.81 4.07 -9.79
C CYS A 19 -11.89 4.43 -8.75
N LEU A 20 -12.08 3.67 -7.66
CA LEU A 20 -13.28 3.81 -6.82
C LEU A 20 -13.12 4.57 -5.48
N ASP A 21 -11.96 5.18 -5.22
CA ASP A 21 -11.74 5.94 -3.97
C ASP A 21 -11.47 7.44 -4.27
N TYR A 22 -12.46 8.10 -4.86
CA TYR A 22 -12.40 9.50 -5.32
C TYR A 22 -12.56 10.55 -4.21
N HIS A 23 -12.24 10.22 -2.96
CA HIS A 23 -12.24 11.25 -1.93
C HIS A 23 -10.98 12.10 -2.03
N GLN A 24 -11.16 13.30 -2.57
CA GLN A 24 -10.12 14.30 -2.72
C GLN A 24 -9.82 14.94 -1.35
N PHE A 25 -8.54 15.03 -1.01
CA PHE A 25 -8.08 15.67 0.22
C PHE A 25 -8.49 17.16 0.25
N THR A 26 -9.06 17.59 1.37
CA THR A 26 -9.33 19.00 1.66
C THR A 26 -8.03 19.75 1.96
N GLU A 27 -8.06 21.09 1.88
CA GLU A 27 -6.89 21.91 2.21
C GLU A 27 -6.38 21.68 3.65
N GLU A 28 -7.28 21.49 4.61
CA GLU A 28 -6.88 21.17 5.99
C GLU A 28 -6.11 19.85 6.07
N GLU A 29 -6.59 18.84 5.34
CA GLU A 29 -5.94 17.53 5.28
C GLU A 29 -4.60 17.59 4.55
N ARG A 30 -4.47 18.39 3.50
CA ARG A 30 -3.18 18.66 2.85
C ARG A 30 -2.18 19.32 3.78
N ILE A 31 -2.62 20.25 4.62
CA ILE A 31 -1.77 20.84 5.66
C ILE A 31 -1.32 19.76 6.65
N LYS A 32 -2.21 18.86 7.08
CA LYS A 32 -1.85 17.72 7.93
C LYS A 32 -0.81 16.82 7.24
N LEU A 33 -0.98 16.51 5.95
CA LEU A 33 0.00 15.74 5.17
C LEU A 33 1.38 16.40 5.15
N LYS A 34 1.44 17.71 4.86
CA LYS A 34 2.70 18.47 4.89
C LYS A 34 3.36 18.42 6.27
N LEU A 35 2.57 18.54 7.33
CA LEU A 35 3.05 18.51 8.71
C LEU A 35 3.63 17.14 9.08
N ILE A 36 2.92 16.04 8.80
CA ILE A 36 3.42 14.69 9.14
C ILE A 36 4.72 14.35 8.39
N VAL A 37 4.87 14.80 7.14
CA VAL A 37 6.08 14.57 6.34
C VAL A 37 7.28 15.29 6.93
N VAL A 38 7.08 16.50 7.47
CA VAL A 38 8.11 17.23 8.21
C VAL A 38 8.42 16.55 9.54
N GLU A 39 7.41 16.18 10.33
CA GLU A 39 7.60 15.52 11.63
C GLU A 39 8.31 14.17 11.52
N CYS A 40 8.13 13.47 10.42
CA CYS A 40 8.80 12.21 10.13
C CYS A 40 10.18 12.36 9.48
N ASN A 41 10.71 13.59 9.44
CA ASN A 41 12.03 13.91 8.88
C ASN A 41 12.23 13.39 7.46
N VAL A 42 11.17 13.38 6.64
CA VAL A 42 11.31 13.03 5.22
C VAL A 42 12.23 14.05 4.56
N PRO A 43 13.25 13.61 3.80
CA PRO A 43 14.18 14.52 3.11
C PRO A 43 13.44 15.51 2.23
N ILE A 44 13.92 16.75 2.20
CA ILE A 44 13.26 17.85 1.46
C ILE A 44 13.02 17.46 0.00
N GLY A 45 13.99 16.82 -0.67
CA GLY A 45 13.87 16.39 -2.06
C GLY A 45 12.79 15.34 -2.31
N CYS A 46 12.32 14.65 -1.26
CA CYS A 46 11.31 13.60 -1.38
C CYS A 46 9.90 14.05 -0.95
N ARG A 47 9.75 15.21 -0.29
CA ARG A 47 8.49 15.57 0.39
C ARG A 47 7.32 15.69 -0.57
N GLU A 48 7.50 16.36 -1.70
CA GLU A 48 6.42 16.56 -2.67
C GLU A 48 5.93 15.24 -3.27
N GLN A 49 6.86 14.34 -3.60
CA GLN A 49 6.56 13.02 -4.12
C GLN A 49 5.79 12.19 -3.08
N ILE A 50 6.25 12.17 -1.83
CA ILE A 50 5.57 11.43 -0.74
C ILE A 50 4.18 12.02 -0.45
N ILE A 51 4.02 13.35 -0.46
CA ILE A 51 2.70 13.98 -0.32
C ILE A 51 1.79 13.55 -1.47
N SER A 52 2.29 13.59 -2.71
CA SER A 52 1.54 13.14 -3.89
C SER A 52 1.13 11.68 -3.78
N ASP A 53 2.01 10.77 -3.33
CA ASP A 53 1.66 9.36 -3.13
C ASP A 53 0.55 9.20 -2.10
N LEU A 54 0.61 9.95 -1.00
CA LEU A 54 -0.41 9.93 0.05
C LEU A 54 -1.75 10.49 -0.46
N GLU A 55 -1.75 11.60 -1.20
CA GLU A 55 -2.98 12.18 -1.77
C GLU A 55 -3.64 11.22 -2.78
N ASN A 56 -2.82 10.58 -3.62
CA ASN A 56 -3.29 9.67 -4.66
C ASN A 56 -3.48 8.22 -4.19
N ARG A 57 -3.25 7.94 -2.90
CA ARG A 57 -3.43 6.62 -2.27
C ARG A 57 -2.55 5.54 -2.89
N TYR A 58 -1.36 5.93 -3.35
CA TYR A 58 -0.38 5.02 -3.91
C TYR A 58 0.52 4.44 -2.82
N GLN A 59 1.19 3.33 -3.15
CA GLN A 59 2.32 2.91 -2.32
C GLN A 59 3.34 4.04 -2.27
N LEU A 60 3.95 4.25 -1.11
CA LEU A 60 5.06 5.21 -1.03
C LEU A 60 6.15 4.81 -2.03
N SER A 61 6.55 5.76 -2.86
CA SER A 61 7.57 5.55 -3.85
C SER A 61 8.96 5.73 -3.25
N ALA A 62 9.92 4.99 -3.79
CA ALA A 62 11.32 5.23 -3.48
C ALA A 62 11.74 6.56 -4.12
N CYS A 63 12.33 7.45 -3.33
CA CYS A 63 12.93 8.70 -3.81
C CYS A 63 14.45 8.61 -3.69
N ASN A 64 15.15 9.28 -4.61
CA ASN A 64 16.60 9.11 -4.82
C ASN A 64 17.46 9.44 -3.58
N GLU A 65 16.93 10.21 -2.62
CA GLU A 65 17.63 10.55 -1.36
C GLU A 65 17.42 9.50 -0.25
N LEU A 66 16.69 8.43 -0.53
CA LEU A 66 16.31 7.42 0.45
C LEU A 66 16.98 6.09 0.14
N ASN A 67 17.84 5.64 1.06
CA ASN A 67 18.23 4.23 1.12
C ASN A 67 17.09 3.41 1.77
N ASN A 68 17.18 2.08 1.68
CA ASN A 68 16.14 1.19 2.22
C ASN A 68 15.89 1.38 3.74
N ASP A 69 16.95 1.64 4.51
CA ASP A 69 16.82 1.82 5.96
C ASP A 69 16.02 3.09 6.28
N ASN A 70 16.35 4.20 5.61
CA ASN A 70 15.60 5.44 5.74
C ASN A 70 14.17 5.26 5.24
N TYR A 71 13.96 4.52 4.14
CA TYR A 71 12.64 4.17 3.62
C TYR A 71 11.72 3.56 4.69
N ASN A 72 12.21 2.53 5.38
CA ASN A 72 11.42 1.89 6.43
C ASN A 72 11.23 2.79 7.65
N ILE A 73 12.24 3.59 8.04
CA ILE A 73 12.16 4.49 9.20
C ILE A 73 11.06 5.54 8.99
N PHE A 74 11.10 6.30 7.89
CA PHE A 74 10.07 7.31 7.67
C PHE A 74 8.73 6.67 7.32
N GLY A 75 8.70 5.55 6.59
CA GLY A 75 7.46 4.86 6.22
C GLY A 75 6.65 4.46 7.46
N ARG A 76 7.31 3.86 8.46
CA ARG A 76 6.70 3.54 9.76
C ARG A 76 6.22 4.80 10.51
N CYS A 77 7.01 5.88 10.46
CA CYS A 77 6.61 7.14 11.10
C CYS A 77 5.37 7.74 10.42
N LEU A 78 5.38 7.85 9.09
CA LEU A 78 4.27 8.37 8.29
C LEU A 78 3.01 7.56 8.56
N ASP A 79 3.12 6.23 8.59
CA ASP A 79 1.99 5.35 8.86
C ASP A 79 1.39 5.62 10.23
N SER A 80 2.23 5.67 11.27
CA SER A 80 1.78 5.96 12.63
C SER A 80 1.16 7.35 12.75
N LYS A 81 1.74 8.37 12.12
CA LYS A 81 1.24 9.74 12.16
C LYS A 81 -0.04 9.88 11.36
N PHE A 82 -0.12 9.31 10.17
CA PHE A 82 -1.33 9.35 9.35
C PHE A 82 -2.53 8.76 10.09
N HIS A 83 -2.38 7.56 10.67
CA HIS A 83 -3.43 6.95 11.50
C HIS A 83 -3.89 7.86 12.66
N LYS A 84 -2.95 8.58 13.28
CA LYS A 84 -3.26 9.52 14.38
C LYS A 84 -3.98 10.78 13.90
N TYR A 85 -3.51 11.43 12.83
CA TYR A 85 -4.04 12.72 12.37
C TYR A 85 -5.39 12.57 11.64
N PHE A 86 -5.63 11.41 11.03
CA PHE A 86 -6.83 11.13 10.24
C PHE A 86 -7.80 10.15 10.93
N ASN A 87 -7.51 9.74 12.18
CA ASN A 87 -8.33 8.78 12.94
C ASN A 87 -8.63 7.48 12.16
N VAL A 88 -7.67 7.01 11.37
CA VAL A 88 -7.81 5.77 10.60
C VAL A 88 -7.55 4.58 11.54
N PRO A 89 -8.31 3.48 11.45
CA PRO A 89 -8.05 2.29 12.26
C PRO A 89 -6.66 1.71 11.96
N ARG A 90 -5.93 1.23 12.97
CA ARG A 90 -4.58 0.66 12.79
C ARG A 90 -4.60 -0.76 12.20
N LYS A 91 -4.96 -0.89 10.93
CA LYS A 91 -4.85 -2.14 10.16
C LYS A 91 -3.91 -1.93 8.98
N TYR A 92 -3.22 -3.00 8.57
CA TYR A 92 -2.22 -2.95 7.49
C TYR A 92 -1.11 -1.94 7.74
N LEU A 93 -0.56 -1.97 8.96
CA LEU A 93 0.55 -1.10 9.34
C LEU A 93 1.76 -1.35 8.46
N PHE A 94 2.51 -0.30 8.18
CA PHE A 94 3.67 -0.33 7.30
C PHE A 94 4.68 -1.42 7.71
N ILE A 95 4.97 -1.51 9.02
CA ILE A 95 5.90 -2.50 9.59
C ILE A 95 5.50 -3.95 9.29
N HIS A 96 4.21 -4.20 9.11
CA HIS A 96 3.71 -5.54 8.80
C HIS A 96 3.97 -5.92 7.34
N GLY A 97 4.12 -4.96 6.43
CA GLY A 97 4.53 -5.20 5.05
C GLY A 97 5.93 -5.79 4.96
N GLU A 98 6.84 -5.34 5.83
CA GLU A 98 8.21 -5.87 5.89
C GLU A 98 8.23 -7.36 6.26
N VAL A 99 7.24 -7.83 7.02
CA VAL A 99 7.12 -9.23 7.43
C VAL A 99 6.33 -10.05 6.41
N CYS A 100 5.22 -9.51 5.91
CA CYS A 100 4.30 -10.27 5.07
C CYS A 100 4.59 -10.18 3.58
N CYS A 101 5.34 -9.19 3.11
CA CYS A 101 5.59 -9.00 1.68
C CYS A 101 7.04 -9.30 1.30
N GLU A 102 8.01 -8.99 2.16
CA GLU A 102 9.40 -9.09 1.76
C GLU A 102 9.97 -10.51 1.90
N ASN A 103 10.87 -10.88 0.98
CA ASN A 103 11.62 -12.15 0.99
C ASN A 103 10.76 -13.44 0.99
N ILE A 104 9.54 -13.40 0.45
CA ILE A 104 8.71 -14.60 0.34
C ILE A 104 9.06 -15.38 -0.93
N PRO A 105 9.54 -16.63 -0.82
CA PRO A 105 9.89 -17.43 -1.99
C PRO A 105 8.63 -17.89 -2.73
N ASN A 106 8.74 -18.01 -4.06
CA ASN A 106 7.69 -18.51 -4.95
C ASN A 106 6.38 -17.72 -4.86
N VAL A 107 6.48 -16.38 -4.79
CA VAL A 107 5.36 -15.45 -4.90
C VAL A 107 5.23 -14.97 -6.35
N SER A 108 4.01 -14.75 -6.83
CA SER A 108 3.78 -14.10 -8.12
C SER A 108 4.12 -12.61 -8.04
N ASP A 109 4.67 -12.04 -9.12
CA ASP A 109 4.94 -10.59 -9.18
C ASP A 109 3.68 -9.76 -8.94
N VAL A 110 2.52 -10.27 -9.37
CA VAL A 110 1.21 -9.62 -9.20
C VAL A 110 0.82 -9.59 -7.72
N CYS A 111 0.90 -10.73 -7.02
CA CYS A 111 0.59 -10.78 -5.59
C CYS A 111 1.62 -10.02 -4.75
N GLN A 112 2.90 -10.06 -5.13
CA GLN A 112 3.96 -9.30 -4.47
C GLN A 112 3.67 -7.78 -4.51
N LYS A 113 3.32 -7.25 -5.69
CA LYS A 113 2.92 -5.84 -5.84
C LYS A 113 1.64 -5.52 -5.08
N ALA A 114 0.65 -6.40 -5.12
CA ALA A 114 -0.58 -6.24 -4.36
C ALA A 114 -0.32 -6.18 -2.84
N CYS A 115 0.57 -7.04 -2.33
CA CYS A 115 0.98 -7.04 -0.93
C CYS A 115 1.63 -5.71 -0.55
N ARG A 116 2.61 -5.25 -1.34
CA ARG A 116 3.29 -3.97 -1.08
C ARG A 116 2.33 -2.79 -1.14
N ASN A 117 1.42 -2.73 -2.11
CA ASN A 117 0.38 -1.71 -2.16
C ASN A 117 -0.46 -1.70 -0.89
N VAL A 118 -0.86 -2.86 -0.40
CA VAL A 118 -1.70 -2.96 0.80
C VAL A 118 -1.02 -2.39 2.05
N PHE A 119 0.26 -2.65 2.27
CA PHE A 119 0.95 -2.19 3.48
C PHE A 119 1.63 -0.84 3.33
N TYR A 120 2.11 -0.50 2.14
CA TYR A 120 2.88 0.72 1.90
C TYR A 120 2.04 1.86 1.30
N ALA A 121 0.81 1.60 0.83
CA ALA A 121 -0.14 2.67 0.51
C ALA A 121 -0.89 3.11 1.77
N ILE A 122 -0.25 3.95 2.57
CA ILE A 122 -0.72 4.33 3.92
C ILE A 122 -2.14 4.89 3.90
N SER A 123 -2.44 5.77 2.95
CA SER A 123 -3.73 6.47 2.84
C SER A 123 -4.82 5.69 2.11
N MET A 124 -4.52 4.51 1.57
CA MET A 124 -5.49 3.69 0.86
C MET A 124 -6.53 3.09 1.82
N ASN A 125 -7.80 3.08 1.41
CA ASN A 125 -8.89 2.52 2.21
C ASN A 125 -8.68 1.03 2.52
N GLN A 126 -8.99 0.62 3.75
CA GLN A 126 -8.79 -0.76 4.24
C GLN A 126 -9.63 -1.81 3.51
N SER A 127 -10.89 -1.49 3.20
CA SER A 127 -11.76 -2.39 2.44
C SER A 127 -11.18 -2.61 1.04
N PHE A 128 -10.68 -1.53 0.43
CA PHE A 128 -10.07 -1.60 -0.88
C PHE A 128 -8.75 -2.39 -0.86
N LYS A 129 -7.91 -2.19 0.17
CA LYS A 129 -6.72 -3.01 0.44
C LYS A 129 -7.06 -4.51 0.51
N GLU A 130 -8.08 -4.87 1.29
CA GLU A 130 -8.55 -6.27 1.40
C GLU A 130 -8.99 -6.85 0.05
N GLN A 131 -9.72 -6.08 -0.73
CA GLN A 131 -10.20 -6.50 -2.05
C GLN A 131 -9.04 -6.70 -3.02
N GLN A 132 -8.11 -5.73 -3.12
CA GLN A 132 -6.93 -5.85 -3.98
C GLN A 132 -6.15 -7.12 -3.66
N LEU A 133 -5.86 -7.37 -2.39
CA LEU A 133 -5.07 -8.54 -2.00
C LEU A 133 -5.76 -9.85 -2.39
N LYS A 134 -7.05 -9.99 -2.06
CA LYS A 134 -7.82 -11.20 -2.37
C LYS A 134 -7.94 -11.44 -3.87
N MET A 135 -8.14 -10.39 -4.65
CA MET A 135 -8.30 -10.53 -6.10
C MET A 135 -6.99 -10.88 -6.78
N LEU A 136 -5.89 -10.25 -6.37
CA LEU A 136 -4.62 -10.35 -7.07
C LEU A 136 -3.79 -11.57 -6.62
N CYS A 137 -3.97 -12.04 -5.39
CA CYS A 137 -3.23 -13.20 -4.85
C CYS A 137 -3.96 -14.55 -4.97
N ASN A 138 -5.22 -14.60 -5.41
CA ASN A 138 -5.97 -15.87 -5.59
C ASN A 138 -5.94 -16.39 -7.04
N THR A 139 -5.16 -15.78 -7.93
CA THR A 139 -5.28 -16.04 -9.37
C THR A 139 -4.40 -17.19 -9.87
N ILE A 140 -3.37 -17.61 -9.12
CA ILE A 140 -2.36 -18.57 -9.60
C ILE A 140 -1.85 -19.46 -8.44
N ASN A 141 -1.41 -20.69 -8.76
CA ASN A 141 -0.86 -21.69 -7.82
C ASN A 141 0.59 -21.38 -7.36
N PHE A 142 0.83 -20.17 -6.86
CA PHE A 142 2.10 -19.80 -6.22
C PHE A 142 1.99 -20.05 -4.71
N SER A 143 2.87 -20.91 -4.16
CA SER A 143 2.85 -21.20 -2.73
C SER A 143 3.22 -20.00 -1.86
N GLY A 144 3.92 -19.00 -2.42
CA GLY A 144 4.18 -17.72 -1.78
C GLY A 144 2.93 -16.85 -1.64
N ASP A 145 2.03 -16.87 -2.63
CA ASP A 145 0.79 -16.07 -2.61
C ASP A 145 -0.13 -16.51 -1.47
N GLU A 146 -0.23 -17.83 -1.24
CA GLU A 146 -0.94 -18.37 -0.07
C GLU A 146 -0.30 -17.93 1.26
N LYS A 147 1.03 -17.87 1.33
CA LYS A 147 1.73 -17.41 2.54
C LYS A 147 1.44 -15.95 2.82
N ILE A 148 1.42 -15.10 1.79
CA ILE A 148 1.00 -13.69 1.90
C ILE A 148 -0.42 -13.61 2.46
N LEU A 149 -1.39 -14.31 1.84
CA LEU A 149 -2.78 -14.30 2.28
C LEU A 149 -2.95 -14.81 3.71
N LYS A 150 -2.20 -15.83 4.12
CA LYS A 150 -2.21 -16.34 5.50
C LYS A 150 -1.60 -15.32 6.48
N CYS A 151 -0.47 -14.70 6.12
CA CYS A 151 0.22 -13.70 6.94
C CYS A 151 -0.67 -12.48 7.17
N THR A 152 -1.24 -11.92 6.10
CA THR A 152 -2.11 -10.74 6.20
C THR A 152 -3.37 -11.04 7.01
N LYS A 153 -3.98 -12.22 6.84
CA LYS A 153 -5.13 -12.66 7.65
C LYS A 153 -4.78 -12.83 9.14
N TYR A 154 -3.54 -13.20 9.48
CA TYR A 154 -3.09 -13.26 10.86
C TYR A 154 -2.93 -11.85 11.44
N ILE A 155 -2.25 -10.96 10.71
CA ILE A 155 -2.00 -9.59 11.16
C ILE A 155 -3.28 -8.79 11.36
N GLN A 156 -4.31 -8.98 10.53
CA GLN A 156 -5.62 -8.34 10.72
C GLN A 156 -6.31 -8.68 12.05
N LYS A 157 -5.90 -9.78 12.71
CA LYS A 157 -6.45 -10.21 14.00
C LYS A 157 -5.70 -9.65 15.19
N ILE A 158 -4.50 -9.11 14.98
CA ILE A 158 -3.70 -8.46 16.01
C ILE A 158 -4.34 -7.08 16.27
N LYS A 159 -4.74 -6.83 17.53
CA LYS A 159 -5.35 -5.56 17.97
C LYS A 159 -4.27 -4.54 18.34
#